data_AF-A0A0M9ED36-F1
#
_entry.id   AF-A0A0M9ED36-F1
#
_cell.length_a   1.000
_cell.length_b   1.000
_cell.length_c   1.000
_cell.angle_alpha   90.00
_cell.angle_beta   90.00
_cell.angle_gamma   90.00
#
_symmetry.space_group_name_H-M   'P 1'
#
loop_
_entity.id
_entity.type
_entity.pdbx_description
1 polymer ?
#
loop_
_entity_poly.entity_id
_entity_poly.type
_entity_poly.pdbx_seq_one_letter_code
_entity_poly.pdbx_strand_id
1 'polypeptide(L)'
;MSFLINELLKSSEGKTLEFKRDLSSPKNFLKTLVAFANSAGGRLVFGIEDKTQVIVGLENPLDEEERLCNIIADTIEPRLVPNIEMATIEKKILLIEVENPGILLPGLTIDDICRGVSKLRNRVISRVFRELNLIEEWGSGIPRIYKESKKLGLPLPEIVEIGMRLRFIIYLKQSFIIKQLKKQPELRPESQPELRPESQPELRPNRRSGSLKKRVIGLLSLGEPLSKVELSVGLNQKEISGQLNKVVKSLLAESIIEYT
;
A
#
# COMPACT_ATOMS: atom_id res chain seq x y z
N MET A 1 3.33 -0.80 20.62
CA MET A 1 2.07 -0.17 20.20
C MET A 1 2.12 1.35 20.31
N SER A 2 2.43 1.92 21.49
CA SER A 2 2.81 3.33 21.63
C SER A 2 3.90 3.77 20.65
N PHE A 3 4.85 2.88 20.34
CA PHE A 3 5.91 3.12 19.36
C PHE A 3 5.40 3.46 17.94
N LEU A 4 4.33 2.81 17.47
CA LEU A 4 3.82 3.02 16.10
C LEU A 4 3.20 4.41 15.97
N ILE A 5 2.47 4.84 16.99
CA ILE A 5 1.82 6.15 17.00
C ILE A 5 2.84 7.26 17.25
N ASN A 6 3.86 7.01 18.06
CA ASN A 6 4.99 7.93 18.20
C ASN A 6 5.76 8.13 16.89
N GLU A 7 5.81 7.13 16.00
CA GLU A 7 6.34 7.32 14.64
C GLU A 7 5.38 8.08 13.72
N LEU A 8 4.06 7.87 13.86
CA LEU A 8 3.06 8.67 13.15
C LEU A 8 3.15 10.15 13.51
N LEU A 9 3.34 10.47 14.80
CA LEU A 9 3.52 11.84 15.29
C LEU A 9 4.78 12.53 14.75
N LYS A 10 5.81 11.76 14.39
CA LYS A 10 7.03 12.28 13.74
C LYS A 10 6.86 12.52 12.25
N SER A 11 5.77 12.00 11.67
CA SER A 11 5.47 12.15 10.25
C SER A 11 4.63 13.40 10.04
N SER A 12 4.90 14.15 8.97
CA SER A 12 4.02 15.25 8.56
C SER A 12 2.76 14.71 7.88
N GLU A 13 1.70 15.53 7.84
CA GLU A 13 0.50 15.24 7.05
C GLU A 13 0.84 14.95 5.58
N GLY A 14 -0.01 14.16 4.94
CA GLY A 14 0.18 13.78 3.56
C GLY A 14 -0.97 12.95 2.99
N LYS A 15 -0.70 12.24 1.89
CA LYS A 15 -1.74 11.55 1.11
C LYS A 15 -2.46 10.41 1.85
N THR A 16 -1.88 9.93 2.95
CA THR A 16 -2.37 8.77 3.72
C THR A 16 -2.37 9.04 5.23
N LEU A 17 -2.11 10.27 5.67
CA LEU A 17 -2.08 10.64 7.09
C LEU A 17 -2.60 12.06 7.24
N GLU A 18 -3.61 12.25 8.09
CA GLU A 18 -4.21 13.55 8.39
C GLU A 18 -4.41 13.67 9.91
N PHE A 19 -4.16 14.86 10.47
CA PHE A 19 -4.44 15.18 11.87
C PHE A 19 -5.64 16.13 11.98
N LYS A 20 -6.48 15.90 12.98
CA LYS A 20 -7.61 16.77 13.32
C LYS A 20 -7.66 16.96 14.83
N ARG A 21 -7.98 18.18 15.26
CA ARG A 21 -8.07 18.50 16.69
C ARG A 21 -9.25 17.77 17.34
N ASP A 22 -10.40 17.80 16.69
CA ASP A 22 -11.67 17.28 17.21
C ASP A 22 -12.62 16.91 16.04
N LEU A 23 -13.83 16.48 16.38
CA LEU A 23 -14.88 16.13 15.42
C LEU A 23 -15.81 17.33 15.11
N SER A 24 -15.42 18.56 15.47
CA SER A 24 -16.27 19.75 15.34
C SER A 24 -16.63 20.10 13.90
N SER A 25 -15.85 19.63 12.92
CA SER A 25 -16.09 19.85 11.48
C SER A 25 -16.33 18.55 10.69
N PRO A 26 -17.55 17.94 10.78
CA PRO A 26 -17.89 16.69 10.11
C PRO A 26 -17.60 16.65 8.63
N LYS A 27 -17.99 17.70 7.90
CA LYS A 27 -17.80 17.79 6.44
C LYS A 27 -16.32 17.69 6.04
N ASN A 28 -15.39 18.16 6.87
CA ASN A 28 -13.98 18.15 6.54
C ASN A 28 -13.42 16.73 6.67
N PHE A 29 -13.54 16.14 7.86
CA PHE A 29 -12.98 14.81 8.08
C PHE A 29 -13.68 13.72 7.25
N LEU A 30 -14.98 13.85 6.97
CA LEU A 30 -15.69 12.91 6.10
C LEU A 30 -15.15 12.94 4.66
N LYS A 31 -14.76 14.12 4.15
CA LYS A 31 -14.11 14.21 2.83
C LYS A 31 -12.77 13.49 2.85
N THR A 32 -11.99 13.64 3.92
CA THR A 32 -10.72 12.93 4.10
C THR A 32 -10.91 11.41 4.17
N LEU A 33 -11.89 10.93 4.95
CA LEU A 33 -12.22 9.51 5.04
C LEU A 33 -12.62 8.93 3.68
N VAL A 34 -13.47 9.64 2.93
CA VAL A 34 -13.85 9.25 1.56
C VAL A 34 -12.65 9.29 0.61
N ALA A 35 -11.76 10.27 0.74
CA ALA A 35 -10.55 10.35 -0.07
C ALA A 35 -9.61 9.16 0.20
N PHE A 36 -9.40 8.79 1.47
CA PHE A 36 -8.60 7.63 1.86
C PHE A 36 -9.23 6.32 1.38
N ALA A 37 -10.55 6.14 1.56
CA ALA A 37 -11.28 4.96 1.10
C ALA A 37 -11.18 4.77 -0.43
N ASN A 38 -11.08 5.85 -1.20
CA ASN A 38 -10.95 5.79 -2.66
C ASN A 38 -9.50 5.71 -3.17
N SER A 39 -8.51 5.89 -2.29
CA SER A 39 -7.09 5.97 -2.64
C SER A 39 -6.32 4.75 -2.10
N ALA A 40 -5.10 4.93 -1.61
CA ALA A 40 -4.29 3.84 -1.03
C ALA A 40 -4.74 3.41 0.38
N GLY A 41 -5.89 3.90 0.87
CA GLY A 41 -6.22 3.93 2.29
C GLY A 41 -5.59 5.14 2.99
N GLY A 42 -5.65 5.16 4.31
CA GLY A 42 -5.01 6.21 5.10
C GLY A 42 -5.37 6.15 6.57
N ARG A 43 -4.72 7.01 7.35
CA ARG A 43 -4.92 7.17 8.79
C ARG A 43 -5.37 8.59 9.08
N LEU A 44 -6.43 8.72 9.87
CA LEU A 44 -6.93 9.99 10.35
C LEU A 44 -6.86 9.97 11.87
N VAL A 45 -6.17 10.93 12.47
CA VAL A 45 -5.97 10.97 13.92
C VAL A 45 -6.63 12.19 14.51
N PHE A 46 -7.48 11.99 15.52
CA PHE A 46 -8.16 13.02 16.28
C PHE A 46 -7.48 13.30 17.61
N GLY A 47 -7.57 14.55 18.08
CA GLY A 47 -6.93 15.00 19.32
C GLY A 47 -5.55 15.62 19.09
N ILE A 48 -5.17 15.90 17.85
CA ILE A 48 -3.89 16.51 17.48
C ILE A 48 -4.15 17.74 16.60
N GLU A 49 -3.46 18.84 16.89
CA GLU A 49 -3.55 20.04 16.08
C GLU A 49 -2.75 19.90 14.77
N ASP A 50 -3.42 20.12 13.65
CA ASP A 50 -2.98 19.89 12.25
C ASP A 50 -1.57 20.43 11.94
N LYS A 51 -1.30 21.71 12.28
CA LYS A 51 -0.03 22.39 11.92
C LYS A 51 1.07 22.30 12.95
N THR A 52 0.70 22.30 14.23
CA THR A 52 1.64 22.35 15.36
C THR A 52 1.97 20.95 15.86
N GLN A 53 1.18 19.95 15.47
CA GLN A 53 1.22 18.57 15.95
C GLN A 53 1.14 18.45 17.48
N VAL A 54 0.58 19.48 18.12
CA VAL A 54 0.39 19.51 19.57
C VAL A 54 -0.75 18.57 19.94
N ILE A 55 -0.51 17.73 20.94
CA ILE A 55 -1.49 16.79 21.46
C ILE A 55 -2.47 17.54 22.37
N VAL A 56 -3.65 17.84 21.83
CA VAL A 56 -4.74 18.49 22.56
C VAL A 56 -5.50 17.46 23.38
N GLY A 57 -5.68 16.26 22.83
CA GLY A 57 -6.49 15.18 23.38
C GLY A 57 -7.99 15.38 23.20
N LEU A 58 -8.74 14.31 23.42
CA LEU A 58 -10.21 14.30 23.44
C LEU A 58 -10.69 14.17 24.90
N GLU A 59 -11.68 14.99 25.28
CA GLU A 59 -12.25 15.00 26.64
C GLU A 59 -13.03 13.71 26.93
N ASN A 60 -13.96 13.35 26.05
CA ASN A 60 -14.78 12.12 26.14
C ASN A 60 -14.59 11.24 24.90
N PRO A 61 -13.52 10.43 24.83
CA PRO A 61 -13.20 9.66 23.62
C PRO A 61 -14.23 8.60 23.24
N LEU A 62 -14.93 8.02 24.22
CA LEU A 62 -15.96 7.01 23.98
C LEU A 62 -17.18 7.62 23.27
N ASP A 63 -17.64 8.78 23.75
CA ASP A 63 -18.75 9.52 23.13
C ASP A 63 -18.38 10.00 21.72
N GLU A 64 -17.13 10.46 21.54
CA GLU A 64 -16.64 10.89 20.22
C GLU A 64 -16.47 9.71 19.25
N GLU A 65 -16.08 8.52 19.74
CA GLU A 65 -16.03 7.29 18.94
C GLU A 65 -17.44 6.87 18.48
N GLU A 66 -18.43 6.87 19.37
CA GLU A 66 -19.81 6.54 19.03
C GLU A 66 -20.38 7.55 18.02
N ARG A 67 -20.16 8.84 18.28
CA ARG A 67 -20.58 9.93 17.39
C ARG A 67 -19.97 9.78 16.00
N LEU A 68 -18.68 9.46 15.93
CA LEU A 68 -17.97 9.21 14.67
C LEU A 68 -18.60 8.06 13.89
N CYS A 69 -18.85 6.92 14.55
CA CYS A 69 -19.46 5.75 13.93
C CYS A 69 -20.82 6.08 13.31
N ASN A 70 -21.66 6.81 14.05
CA ASN A 70 -22.99 7.22 13.60
C ASN A 70 -22.91 8.16 12.39
N ILE A 71 -22.06 9.19 12.43
CA ILE A 71 -21.89 10.13 11.32
C ILE A 71 -21.40 9.42 10.05
N ILE A 72 -20.45 8.49 10.18
CA ILE A 72 -19.94 7.71 9.05
C ILE A 72 -21.05 6.85 8.45
N ALA A 73 -21.80 6.12 9.28
CA ALA A 73 -22.88 5.24 8.84
C ALA A 73 -24.02 5.99 8.13
N ASP A 74 -24.33 7.20 8.59
CA ASP A 74 -25.43 8.02 8.03
C ASP A 74 -25.02 8.79 6.77
N THR A 75 -23.72 9.09 6.61
CA THR A 75 -23.27 10.02 5.56
C THR A 75 -22.52 9.34 4.40
N ILE A 76 -21.86 8.21 4.63
CA ILE A 76 -21.00 7.57 3.61
C ILE A 76 -21.72 6.37 2.99
N GLU A 77 -21.99 6.49 1.67
CA GLU A 77 -22.54 5.42 0.85
C GLU A 77 -21.58 5.08 -0.32
N PRO A 78 -21.23 3.80 -0.56
CA PRO A 78 -21.60 2.61 0.22
C PRO A 78 -20.97 2.58 1.61
N ARG A 79 -21.64 1.93 2.58
CA ARG A 79 -21.22 1.88 3.99
C ARG A 79 -19.72 1.59 4.14
N LEU A 80 -19.00 2.54 4.71
CA LEU A 80 -17.59 2.41 5.10
C LEU A 80 -17.51 1.91 6.54
N VAL A 81 -16.75 0.84 6.77
CA VAL A 81 -16.46 0.32 8.12
C VAL A 81 -14.96 0.45 8.35
N PRO A 82 -14.48 1.58 8.89
CA PRO A 82 -13.06 1.74 9.19
C PRO A 82 -12.69 1.04 10.50
N ASN A 83 -11.39 0.78 10.69
CA ASN A 83 -10.87 0.36 11.99
C ASN A 83 -10.67 1.61 12.85
N ILE A 84 -11.26 1.65 14.04
CA ILE A 84 -11.17 2.78 14.96
C ILE A 84 -10.46 2.28 16.21
N GLU A 85 -9.35 2.93 16.57
CA GLU A 85 -8.52 2.58 17.71
C GLU A 85 -8.34 3.77 18.63
N MET A 86 -8.63 3.58 19.92
CA MET A 86 -8.28 4.54 20.96
C MET A 86 -6.84 4.33 21.42
N ALA A 87 -6.09 5.43 21.52
CA ALA A 87 -4.75 5.41 22.09
C ALA A 87 -4.57 6.53 23.13
N THR A 88 -3.63 6.34 24.05
CA THR A 88 -3.27 7.34 25.06
C THR A 88 -1.79 7.69 24.91
N ILE A 89 -1.52 8.94 24.54
CA ILE A 89 -0.16 9.50 24.39
C ILE A 89 -0.20 10.88 25.03
N GLU A 90 0.25 10.98 26.27
CA GLU A 90 0.04 12.13 27.18
C GLU A 90 -1.45 12.38 27.49
N LYS A 91 -2.31 12.41 26.46
CA LYS A 91 -3.76 12.50 26.50
C LYS A 91 -4.40 11.45 25.58
N LYS A 92 -5.71 11.26 25.69
CA LYS A 92 -6.45 10.30 24.86
C LYS A 92 -6.68 10.86 23.46
N ILE A 93 -6.48 10.02 22.45
CA ILE A 93 -6.65 10.33 21.02
C ILE A 93 -7.42 9.19 20.33
N LEU A 94 -8.04 9.47 19.20
CA LEU A 94 -8.68 8.48 18.34
C LEU A 94 -7.89 8.35 17.03
N LEU A 95 -7.47 7.14 16.69
CA LEU A 95 -6.87 6.79 15.41
C LEU A 95 -7.91 6.06 14.57
N ILE A 96 -8.17 6.55 13.37
CA ILE A 96 -9.00 5.86 12.39
C ILE A 96 -8.09 5.37 11.27
N GLU A 97 -8.10 4.06 11.03
CA GLU A 97 -7.47 3.46 9.88
C GLU A 97 -8.53 3.08 8.84
N VAL A 98 -8.39 3.68 7.67
CA VAL A 98 -9.23 3.42 6.51
C VAL A 98 -8.43 2.59 5.55
N GLU A 99 -8.89 1.37 5.31
CA GLU A 99 -8.41 0.56 4.20
C GLU A 99 -9.26 0.85 2.96
N ASN A 100 -8.68 0.75 1.76
CA ASN A 100 -9.44 0.74 0.52
C ASN A 100 -9.76 -0.73 0.15
N PRO A 101 -10.99 -1.23 0.41
CA PRO A 101 -11.44 -2.50 -0.10
C PRO A 101 -11.72 -2.40 -1.59
N GLY A 102 -10.86 -3.00 -2.39
CA GLY A 102 -10.99 -3.16 -3.83
C GLY A 102 -11.84 -4.37 -4.25
N ILE A 103 -12.57 -5.02 -3.35
CA ILE A 103 -13.33 -6.25 -3.61
C ILE A 103 -14.61 -6.02 -4.42
N LEU A 104 -15.18 -7.08 -5.00
CA LEU A 104 -16.51 -6.96 -5.61
C LEU A 104 -17.57 -6.64 -4.55
N LEU A 105 -18.62 -5.95 -4.95
CA LEU A 105 -19.76 -5.71 -4.06
C LEU A 105 -20.37 -7.06 -3.63
N PRO A 106 -20.85 -7.19 -2.37
CA PRO A 106 -21.46 -8.43 -1.91
C PRO A 106 -22.57 -8.94 -2.86
N GLY A 107 -22.49 -10.24 -3.19
CA GLY A 107 -23.40 -10.89 -4.13
C GLY A 107 -23.18 -10.52 -5.60
N LEU A 108 -21.97 -10.05 -5.97
CA LEU A 108 -21.48 -10.03 -7.35
C LEU A 108 -20.29 -10.98 -7.46
N THR A 109 -20.30 -11.83 -8.48
CA THR A 109 -19.17 -12.70 -8.81
C THR A 109 -18.37 -12.14 -9.99
N ILE A 110 -17.16 -12.68 -10.18
CA ILE A 110 -16.32 -12.37 -11.35
C ILE A 110 -17.07 -12.74 -12.65
N ASP A 111 -17.83 -13.82 -12.63
CA ASP A 111 -18.60 -14.29 -13.79
C ASP A 111 -19.77 -13.35 -14.11
N ASP A 112 -20.45 -12.81 -13.10
CA ASP A 112 -21.51 -11.82 -13.26
C ASP A 112 -21.01 -10.54 -13.96
N ILE A 113 -19.88 -9.99 -13.51
CA ILE A 113 -19.31 -8.78 -14.12
C ILE A 113 -18.83 -9.03 -15.56
N CYS A 114 -18.36 -10.25 -15.86
CA CYS A 114 -17.98 -10.64 -17.21
C CYS A 114 -19.18 -10.74 -18.16
N ARG A 115 -20.37 -11.06 -17.64
CA ARG A 115 -21.64 -11.01 -18.39
C ARG A 115 -22.23 -9.60 -18.49
N GLY A 116 -21.61 -8.61 -17.85
CA GLY A 116 -22.08 -7.22 -17.83
C GLY A 116 -23.08 -6.91 -16.73
N VAL A 117 -23.28 -7.82 -15.76
CA VAL A 117 -24.06 -7.50 -14.56
C VAL A 117 -23.26 -6.47 -13.75
N SER A 118 -23.89 -5.32 -13.46
CA SER A 118 -23.24 -4.23 -12.74
C SER A 118 -24.11 -3.76 -11.58
N LYS A 119 -23.50 -3.67 -10.39
CA LYS A 119 -24.06 -2.93 -9.26
C LYS A 119 -23.20 -1.69 -9.05
N LEU A 120 -23.85 -0.54 -9.00
CA LEU A 120 -23.18 0.74 -8.81
C LEU A 120 -22.89 0.93 -7.33
N ARG A 121 -21.62 1.15 -6.99
CA ARG A 121 -21.24 1.61 -5.64
C ARG A 121 -21.80 3.00 -5.37
N ASN A 122 -21.57 3.94 -6.30
CA ASN A 122 -22.04 5.31 -6.18
C ASN A 122 -22.85 5.69 -7.43
N ARG A 123 -24.18 5.80 -7.27
CA ARG A 123 -25.12 6.15 -8.36
C ARG A 123 -25.00 7.60 -8.82
N VAL A 124 -24.52 8.50 -7.98
CA VAL A 124 -24.38 9.93 -8.30
C VAL A 124 -23.22 10.14 -9.26
N ILE A 125 -22.03 9.61 -8.94
CA ILE A 125 -20.86 9.63 -9.84
C ILE A 125 -21.22 9.01 -11.18
N SER A 126 -21.95 7.91 -11.10
CA SER A 126 -22.44 7.20 -12.25
C SER A 126 -23.31 8.11 -13.14
N ARG A 127 -24.37 8.71 -12.58
CA ARG A 127 -25.26 9.61 -13.32
C ARG A 127 -24.46 10.75 -13.98
N VAL A 128 -23.56 11.38 -13.25
CA VAL A 128 -22.71 12.48 -13.77
C VAL A 128 -21.87 12.02 -14.96
N PHE A 129 -21.21 10.86 -14.88
CA PHE A 129 -20.36 10.37 -15.98
C PHE A 129 -21.18 10.05 -17.24
N ARG A 130 -22.40 9.55 -17.07
CA ARG A 130 -23.32 9.32 -18.17
C ARG A 130 -23.78 10.62 -18.80
N GLU A 131 -24.15 11.62 -18.00
CA GLU A 131 -24.55 12.95 -18.49
C GLU A 131 -23.41 13.68 -19.23
N LEU A 132 -22.17 13.44 -18.81
CA LEU A 132 -20.97 13.96 -19.49
C LEU A 132 -20.54 13.13 -20.70
N ASN A 133 -21.29 12.08 -21.10
CA ASN A 133 -20.95 11.16 -22.19
C ASN A 133 -19.54 10.52 -22.06
N LEU A 134 -19.05 10.34 -20.83
CA LEU A 134 -17.77 9.67 -20.56
C LEU A 134 -17.90 8.15 -20.55
N ILE A 135 -19.14 7.65 -20.55
CA ILE A 135 -19.50 6.23 -20.54
C ILE A 135 -20.75 6.02 -21.38
N GLU A 136 -20.86 4.87 -22.03
CA GLU A 136 -22.01 4.50 -22.87
C GLU A 136 -23.13 3.89 -21.99
N GLU A 137 -22.83 2.78 -21.32
CA GLU A 137 -23.77 2.01 -20.49
C GLU A 137 -23.06 1.38 -19.28
N TRP A 138 -23.85 1.07 -18.24
CA TRP A 138 -23.35 0.38 -17.05
C TRP A 138 -23.01 -1.07 -17.35
N GLY A 139 -21.86 -1.54 -16.88
CA GLY A 139 -21.47 -2.94 -17.03
C GLY A 139 -20.98 -3.34 -18.43
N SER A 140 -20.96 -2.44 -19.42
CA SER A 140 -20.50 -2.78 -20.77
C SER A 140 -18.97 -2.85 -20.89
N GLY A 141 -18.23 -2.23 -19.97
CA GLY A 141 -16.77 -2.12 -20.02
C GLY A 141 -16.04 -3.48 -20.05
N ILE A 142 -16.31 -4.35 -19.08
CA ILE A 142 -15.64 -5.68 -19.00
C ILE A 142 -16.00 -6.55 -20.23
N PRO A 143 -17.28 -6.73 -20.60
CA PRO A 143 -17.63 -7.44 -21.84
C PRO A 143 -16.94 -6.88 -23.08
N ARG A 144 -16.82 -5.56 -23.19
CA ARG A 144 -16.14 -4.89 -24.31
C ARG A 144 -14.65 -5.21 -24.35
N ILE A 145 -13.97 -5.19 -23.20
CA ILE A 145 -12.55 -5.58 -23.12
C ILE A 145 -12.39 -7.04 -23.58
N TYR A 146 -13.22 -7.97 -23.09
CA TYR A 146 -13.14 -9.38 -23.51
C TYR A 146 -13.41 -9.56 -25.01
N LYS A 147 -14.41 -8.85 -25.55
CA LYS A 147 -14.73 -8.86 -26.98
C LYS A 147 -13.56 -8.37 -27.82
N GLU A 148 -12.93 -7.27 -27.43
CA GLU A 148 -11.78 -6.70 -28.14
C GLU A 148 -10.53 -7.58 -28.02
N SER A 149 -10.24 -8.15 -26.85
CA SER A 149 -9.15 -9.12 -26.69
C SER A 149 -9.31 -10.32 -27.62
N LYS A 150 -10.54 -10.88 -27.69
CA LYS A 150 -10.84 -12.00 -28.60
C LYS A 150 -10.69 -11.61 -30.07
N LYS A 151 -11.18 -10.43 -30.46
CA LYS A 151 -11.06 -9.90 -31.83
C LYS A 151 -9.60 -9.69 -32.25
N LEU A 152 -8.75 -9.29 -31.31
CA LEU A 152 -7.32 -9.08 -31.54
C LEU A 152 -6.48 -10.36 -31.40
N GLY A 153 -7.08 -11.49 -31.02
CA GLY A 153 -6.37 -12.76 -30.77
C GLY A 153 -5.45 -12.72 -29.56
N LEU A 154 -5.71 -11.83 -28.60
CA LEU A 154 -4.94 -11.70 -27.37
C LEU A 154 -5.47 -12.64 -26.29
N PRO A 155 -4.64 -13.03 -25.31
CA PRO A 155 -5.13 -13.71 -24.12
C PRO A 155 -6.25 -12.90 -23.46
N LEU A 156 -7.28 -13.59 -22.98
CA LEU A 156 -8.39 -12.95 -22.30
C LEU A 156 -7.89 -12.28 -21.00
N PRO A 157 -8.50 -11.15 -20.59
CA PRO A 157 -8.15 -10.54 -19.32
C PRO A 157 -8.36 -11.52 -18.17
N GLU A 158 -7.49 -11.45 -17.16
CA GLU A 158 -7.65 -12.22 -15.93
C GLU A 158 -8.08 -11.29 -14.80
N ILE A 159 -9.11 -11.71 -14.06
CA ILE A 159 -9.61 -11.01 -12.88
C ILE A 159 -9.37 -11.92 -11.68
N VAL A 160 -8.59 -11.46 -10.72
CA VAL A 160 -8.24 -12.23 -9.52
C VAL A 160 -8.53 -11.42 -8.27
N GLU A 161 -9.27 -12.00 -7.35
CA GLU A 161 -9.47 -11.43 -6.02
C GLU A 161 -8.34 -11.90 -5.09
N ILE A 162 -7.59 -10.96 -4.53
CA ILE A 162 -6.43 -11.20 -3.66
C ILE A 162 -6.66 -10.46 -2.35
N GLY A 163 -7.17 -11.19 -1.35
CA GLY A 163 -7.59 -10.59 -0.09
C GLY A 163 -8.65 -9.52 -0.34
N MET A 164 -8.39 -8.28 0.09
CA MET A 164 -9.31 -7.15 -0.07
C MET A 164 -9.13 -6.36 -1.37
N ARG A 165 -8.58 -6.97 -2.42
CA ARG A 165 -8.27 -6.27 -3.68
C ARG A 165 -8.63 -7.11 -4.89
N LEU A 166 -9.12 -6.45 -5.93
CA LEU A 166 -9.30 -7.04 -7.24
C LEU A 166 -8.14 -6.65 -8.15
N ARG A 167 -7.48 -7.65 -8.75
CA ARG A 167 -6.43 -7.48 -9.75
C ARG A 167 -7.02 -7.76 -11.13
N PHE A 168 -6.88 -6.80 -12.03
CA PHE A 168 -7.26 -6.94 -13.43
C PHE A 168 -5.99 -6.97 -14.29
N ILE A 169 -5.79 -8.05 -15.03
CA ILE A 169 -4.61 -8.29 -15.87
C ILE A 169 -5.07 -8.21 -17.32
N ILE A 170 -4.53 -7.25 -18.07
CA ILE A 170 -4.79 -7.07 -19.51
C ILE A 170 -3.48 -7.28 -20.26
N TYR A 171 -3.54 -8.07 -21.33
CA TYR A 171 -2.42 -8.32 -22.21
C TYR A 171 -2.46 -7.32 -23.37
N LEU A 172 -1.36 -6.62 -23.60
CA LEU A 172 -1.24 -5.66 -24.69
C LEU A 172 -0.55 -6.32 -25.89
N LYS A 173 -1.02 -6.00 -27.10
CA LYS A 173 -0.41 -6.50 -28.35
C LYS A 173 1.02 -6.00 -28.56
N GLN A 174 1.35 -4.82 -28.03
CA GLN A 174 2.68 -4.23 -28.07
C GLN A 174 3.10 -3.84 -26.65
N SER A 175 4.34 -4.13 -26.29
CA SER A 175 4.92 -3.66 -25.04
C SER A 175 5.25 -2.17 -25.16
N PHE A 176 4.68 -1.35 -24.28
CA PHE A 176 5.06 0.04 -24.15
C PHE A 176 6.15 0.17 -23.08
N ILE A 177 7.26 0.81 -23.44
CA ILE A 177 8.22 1.28 -22.45
C ILE A 177 7.56 2.44 -21.71
N ILE A 178 7.16 2.22 -20.46
CA ILE A 178 6.70 3.30 -19.59
C ILE A 178 7.91 4.20 -19.36
N LYS A 179 7.98 5.35 -20.05
CA LYS A 179 8.88 6.44 -19.66
C LYS A 179 8.56 6.76 -18.22
N GLN A 180 9.51 6.52 -17.31
CA GLN A 180 9.34 6.89 -15.90
C GLN A 180 8.81 8.32 -15.85
N LEU A 181 7.62 8.51 -15.29
CA LEU A 181 7.17 9.81 -14.85
C LEU A 181 8.29 10.33 -13.94
N LYS A 182 8.95 11.42 -14.35
CA LYS A 182 9.92 12.11 -13.49
C LYS A 182 9.23 12.29 -12.15
N LYS A 183 9.75 11.62 -11.11
CA LYS A 183 9.39 11.97 -9.73
C LYS A 183 9.53 13.48 -9.64
N GLN A 184 8.45 14.17 -9.27
CA GLN A 184 8.58 15.56 -8.85
C GLN A 184 9.67 15.62 -7.78
N PRO A 185 10.51 16.68 -7.76
CA PRO A 185 11.61 16.75 -6.81
C PRO A 185 11.03 16.70 -5.40
N GLU A 186 11.40 15.68 -4.64
CA GLU A 186 11.31 15.70 -3.19
C GLU A 186 12.04 16.97 -2.75
N LEU A 187 11.29 17.92 -2.19
CA LEU A 187 11.84 19.10 -1.52
C LEU A 187 12.82 18.58 -0.47
N ARG A 188 14.12 18.77 -0.74
CA ARG A 188 15.18 18.43 0.19
C ARG A 188 14.93 19.21 1.48
N PRO A 189 14.84 18.56 2.65
CA PRO A 189 14.99 19.25 3.91
C PRO A 189 16.41 19.83 3.93
N GLU A 190 16.49 21.14 4.11
CA GLU A 190 17.75 21.82 4.36
C GLU A 190 18.46 21.21 5.57
N SER A 191 19.76 21.08 5.39
CA SER A 191 20.81 20.67 6.32
C SER A 191 20.55 20.97 7.80
N GLN A 192 20.76 19.96 8.64
CA GLN A 192 21.27 20.16 10.00
C GLN A 192 22.43 19.20 10.30
N PRO A 193 23.37 19.61 11.17
CA PRO A 193 24.79 19.26 11.08
C PRO A 193 25.15 17.92 11.71
N GLU A 194 26.28 17.39 11.23
CA GLU A 194 26.97 16.23 11.76
C GLU A 194 27.20 16.29 13.28
N LEU A 195 26.83 15.24 14.00
CA LEU A 195 27.48 14.85 15.24
C LEU A 195 27.83 13.36 15.18
N ARG A 196 29.10 13.09 15.49
CA ARG A 196 29.83 11.82 15.35
C ARG A 196 29.26 10.70 16.23
N PRO A 197 29.51 9.43 15.87
CA PRO A 197 29.00 8.26 16.59
C PRO A 197 29.87 7.91 17.80
N GLU A 198 29.24 7.67 18.95
CA GLU A 198 29.86 6.91 20.04
C GLU A 198 29.40 5.44 20.03
N SER A 199 30.42 4.61 20.16
CA SER A 199 30.55 3.16 20.33
C SER A 199 29.47 2.39 21.13
N GLN A 200 28.99 1.31 20.47
CA GLN A 200 28.49 -0.04 20.88
C GLN A 200 28.78 -0.56 22.32
N PRO A 201 28.12 -1.63 22.88
CA PRO A 201 27.65 -2.85 22.16
C PRO A 201 26.39 -3.63 22.66
N GLU A 202 25.83 -4.43 21.72
CA GLU A 202 25.16 -5.76 21.83
C GLU A 202 23.92 -5.95 22.76
N LEU A 203 22.80 -6.61 22.37
CA LEU A 203 22.68 -8.04 22.06
C LEU A 203 21.31 -8.41 21.39
N ARG A 204 21.40 -9.10 20.23
CA ARG A 204 20.54 -10.23 19.73
C ARG A 204 19.13 -9.95 19.11
N PRO A 205 18.57 -10.86 18.26
CA PRO A 205 18.82 -10.89 16.80
C PRO A 205 17.54 -11.16 15.94
N ASN A 206 17.76 -11.38 14.63
CA ASN A 206 16.87 -12.03 13.64
C ASN A 206 15.79 -11.21 12.92
N ARG A 207 16.11 -10.83 11.66
CA ARG A 207 15.38 -11.17 10.42
C ARG A 207 15.97 -10.37 9.25
N ARG A 208 17.02 -10.88 8.57
CA ARG A 208 17.45 -10.37 7.24
C ARG A 208 18.50 -11.24 6.51
N SER A 209 18.48 -12.57 6.63
CA SER A 209 19.38 -13.44 5.82
C SER A 209 18.75 -14.02 4.55
N GLY A 210 17.48 -13.73 4.25
CA GLY A 210 16.77 -14.35 3.12
C GLY A 210 17.10 -13.78 1.72
N SER A 211 17.74 -12.61 1.62
CA SER A 211 17.96 -11.95 0.32
C SER A 211 19.20 -12.50 -0.40
N LEU A 212 20.31 -12.67 0.30
CA LEU A 212 21.60 -12.96 -0.34
C LEU A 212 21.72 -14.41 -0.79
N LYS A 213 21.22 -15.36 0.03
CA LYS A 213 21.19 -16.80 -0.30
C LYS A 213 20.35 -17.09 -1.54
N LYS A 214 19.18 -16.45 -1.67
CA LYS A 214 18.31 -16.57 -2.86
C LYS A 214 18.95 -16.01 -4.12
N ARG A 215 19.66 -14.88 -4.00
CA ARG A 215 20.37 -14.26 -5.13
C ARG A 215 21.54 -15.13 -5.62
N VAL A 216 22.28 -15.77 -4.71
CA VAL A 216 23.36 -16.71 -5.09
C VAL A 216 22.80 -17.93 -5.82
N ILE A 217 21.72 -18.55 -5.31
CA ILE A 217 21.08 -19.69 -5.98
C ILE A 217 20.58 -19.28 -7.38
N GLY A 218 19.91 -18.12 -7.49
CA GLY A 218 19.39 -17.64 -8.77
C GLY A 218 20.47 -17.41 -9.84
N LEU A 219 21.68 -17.00 -9.46
CA LEU A 219 22.81 -16.85 -10.39
C LEU A 219 23.36 -18.21 -10.85
N LEU A 220 23.43 -19.20 -9.96
CA LEU A 220 23.95 -20.53 -10.28
C LEU A 220 22.93 -21.41 -11.03
N SER A 221 21.63 -21.15 -10.89
CA SER A 221 20.57 -21.85 -11.64
C SER A 221 20.53 -21.50 -13.14
N LEU A 222 21.32 -20.52 -13.59
CA LEU A 222 21.45 -20.16 -15.01
C LEU A 222 22.37 -21.12 -15.79
N GLY A 223 22.94 -22.14 -15.14
CA GLY A 223 23.54 -23.30 -15.81
C GLY A 223 25.05 -23.24 -16.07
N GLU A 224 25.72 -22.15 -15.68
CA GLU A 224 27.18 -22.02 -15.78
C GLU A 224 27.84 -22.06 -14.39
N PRO A 225 28.94 -22.81 -14.21
CA PRO A 225 29.69 -22.81 -12.96
C PRO A 225 30.38 -21.45 -12.78
N LEU A 226 30.05 -20.75 -11.69
CA LEU A 226 30.60 -19.42 -11.38
C LEU A 226 31.64 -19.50 -10.26
N SER A 227 32.78 -18.83 -10.47
CA SER A 227 33.78 -18.61 -9.43
C SER A 227 33.29 -17.63 -8.36
N LYS A 228 33.94 -17.62 -7.19
CA LYS A 228 33.58 -16.70 -6.09
C LYS A 228 33.72 -15.22 -6.48
N VAL A 229 34.63 -14.91 -7.39
CA VAL A 229 34.83 -13.55 -7.92
C VAL A 229 33.65 -13.17 -8.80
N GLU A 230 33.23 -14.06 -9.70
CA GLU A 230 32.09 -13.84 -10.60
C GLU A 230 30.76 -13.75 -9.84
N LEU A 231 30.59 -14.54 -8.77
CA LEU A 231 29.45 -14.41 -7.85
C LEU A 231 29.42 -13.05 -7.15
N SER A 232 30.58 -12.52 -6.75
CA SER A 232 30.67 -11.18 -6.15
C SER A 232 30.26 -10.09 -7.15
N VAL A 233 30.76 -10.18 -8.39
CA VAL A 233 30.44 -9.24 -9.48
C VAL A 233 28.95 -9.32 -9.84
N GLY A 234 28.39 -10.51 -10.04
CA GLY A 234 26.96 -10.73 -10.34
C GLY A 234 26.01 -10.26 -9.22
N LEU A 235 26.52 -10.12 -7.98
CA LEU A 235 25.78 -9.57 -6.85
C LEU A 235 25.95 -8.05 -6.67
N ASN A 236 26.65 -7.37 -7.59
CA ASN A 236 27.05 -5.95 -7.52
C ASN A 236 27.89 -5.62 -6.28
N GLN A 237 28.77 -6.52 -5.85
CA GLN A 237 29.72 -6.29 -4.76
C GLN A 237 31.09 -5.95 -5.33
N LYS A 238 31.69 -4.85 -4.85
CA LYS A 238 33.01 -4.37 -5.30
C LYS A 238 34.15 -5.33 -4.93
N GLU A 239 33.98 -6.11 -3.87
CA GLU A 239 34.93 -7.09 -3.35
C GLU A 239 34.20 -8.29 -2.75
N ILE A 240 34.87 -9.45 -2.63
CA ILE A 240 34.30 -10.67 -2.05
C ILE A 240 33.98 -10.41 -0.58
N SER A 241 32.70 -10.21 -0.27
CA SER A 241 32.27 -9.94 1.09
C SER A 241 32.40 -11.18 1.98
N GLY A 242 32.77 -10.97 3.25
CA GLY A 242 32.77 -12.05 4.25
C GLY A 242 31.38 -12.69 4.45
N GLN A 243 30.31 -11.95 4.13
CA GLN A 243 28.94 -12.48 4.12
C GLN A 243 28.68 -13.45 2.96
N LEU A 244 29.18 -13.14 1.75
CA LEU A 244 29.12 -14.06 0.61
C LEU A 244 29.82 -15.38 0.93
N ASN A 245 31.01 -15.32 1.55
CA ASN A 245 31.74 -16.52 1.96
C ASN A 245 30.97 -17.38 2.96
N LYS A 246 30.29 -16.76 3.95
CA LYS A 246 29.44 -17.49 4.91
C LYS A 246 28.24 -18.13 4.22
N VAL A 247 27.62 -17.45 3.26
CA VAL A 247 26.47 -17.97 2.51
C VAL A 247 26.87 -19.13 1.59
N VAL A 248 27.98 -19.02 0.85
CA VAL A 248 28.50 -20.10 0.00
C VAL A 248 28.86 -21.32 0.85
N LYS A 249 29.51 -21.14 2.02
CA LYS A 249 29.83 -22.24 2.93
C LYS A 249 28.57 -22.92 3.50
N SER A 250 27.53 -22.15 3.81
CA SER A 250 26.22 -22.69 4.25
C SER A 250 25.52 -23.47 3.14
N LEU A 251 25.57 -22.98 1.89
CA LEU A 251 24.95 -23.67 0.75
C LEU A 251 25.66 -24.99 0.39
N LEU A 252 26.99 -25.02 0.50
CA LEU A 252 27.79 -26.25 0.34
C LEU A 252 27.49 -27.25 1.47
N ALA A 253 27.37 -26.79 2.71
CA ALA A 253 27.06 -27.64 3.86
C ALA A 253 25.63 -28.22 3.82
N GLU A 254 24.71 -27.52 3.15
CA GLU A 254 23.34 -27.98 2.91
C GLU A 254 23.21 -28.78 1.59
N SER A 255 24.32 -29.05 0.90
CA SER A 255 24.36 -29.78 -0.39
C SER A 255 23.47 -29.19 -1.48
N ILE A 256 23.19 -27.88 -1.43
CA ILE A 256 22.38 -27.16 -2.43
C ILE A 256 23.22 -26.79 -3.64
N ILE A 257 24.52 -26.58 -3.43
CA ILE A 257 25.53 -26.32 -4.46
C ILE A 257 26.73 -27.22 -4.19
N GLU A 258 27.53 -27.50 -5.22
CA GLU A 258 28.75 -28.28 -5.13
C GLU A 258 29.90 -27.58 -5.87
N TYR A 259 31.13 -28.00 -5.58
CA TYR A 259 32.27 -27.58 -6.40
C TYR A 259 32.27 -28.42 -7.67
N THR A 260 32.21 -27.76 -8.82
CA THR A 260 32.61 -28.32 -10.12
C THR A 260 34.11 -28.47 -10.23
#